data_AF-A0AAQ3SL63-F1
#
_entry.id   AF-A0AAQ3SL63-F1
#
_cell.length_a   1.000
_cell.length_b   1.000
_cell.length_c   1.000
_cell.angle_alpha   90.00
_cell.angle_beta   90.00
_cell.angle_gamma   90.00
#
_symmetry.space_group_name_H-M   'P 1'
#
loop_
_entity.id
_entity.type
_entity.pdbx_description
1 polymer ?
#
loop_
_entity_poly.entity_id
_entity_poly.type
_entity_poly.pdbx_seq_one_letter_code
_entity_poly.pdbx_strand_id
1 'polypeptide(L)'
;MLPKIADFGLSKLFSGTRKSHTTIHFIGTLGYVPPEYIEKGKISNKFDVFSLGVIIIRIMSGPDGYSKLLDMSTEEFIKLP
;
A
#
# COMPACT_ATOMS: atom_id res chain seq x y z
N MET A 1 4.85 -22.54 8.75
CA MET A 1 5.10 -22.18 7.33
C MET A 1 5.95 -20.91 7.28
N LEU A 2 6.85 -20.76 6.30
CA LEU A 2 7.68 -19.56 6.13
C LEU A 2 7.12 -18.72 4.96
N PRO A 3 6.66 -17.48 5.18
CA PRO A 3 6.16 -16.64 4.09
C PRO A 3 7.28 -16.28 3.10
N LYS A 4 6.94 -16.23 1.81
CA LYS A 4 7.82 -15.83 0.72
C LYS A 4 7.10 -14.79 -0.14
N ILE A 5 7.81 -13.77 -0.58
CA ILE A 5 7.28 -12.72 -1.47
C ILE A 5 7.52 -13.16 -2.93
N ALA A 6 6.52 -12.97 -3.77
CA ALA A 6 6.55 -13.27 -5.20
C ALA A 6 5.86 -12.13 -5.99
N ASP A 7 5.82 -12.27 -7.32
CA ASP A 7 5.21 -11.31 -8.25
C ASP A 7 5.88 -9.92 -8.25
N PHE A 8 7.05 -9.85 -8.90
CA PHE A 8 7.83 -8.62 -9.06
C PHE A 8 7.54 -7.89 -10.38
N GLY A 9 6.45 -8.22 -11.09
CA GLY A 9 6.15 -7.67 -12.41
C GLY A 9 5.97 -6.16 -12.45
N LEU A 10 5.62 -5.56 -11.30
CA LEU A 10 5.47 -4.12 -11.12
C LEU A 10 6.60 -3.49 -10.26
N SER A 11 7.55 -4.30 -9.79
CA SER A 11 8.62 -3.82 -8.92
C SER A 11 9.56 -2.90 -9.70
N LYS A 12 9.97 -1.81 -9.05
CA LYS A 12 10.85 -0.81 -9.66
C LYS A 12 12.12 -0.65 -8.84
N LEU A 13 13.27 -0.90 -9.48
CA LEU A 13 14.56 -0.66 -8.87
C LEU A 13 14.91 0.82 -8.99
N PHE A 14 15.12 1.48 -7.85
CA PHE A 14 15.65 2.83 -7.80
C PHE A 14 17.18 2.77 -7.74
N SER A 15 17.83 3.04 -8.86
CA SER A 15 19.30 3.11 -8.94
C SER A 15 19.81 4.53 -8.65
N GLY A 16 20.90 4.64 -7.87
CA GLY A 16 21.58 5.91 -7.58
C GLY A 16 20.98 6.73 -6.42
N THR A 17 21.07 8.06 -6.47
CA THR A 17 20.58 8.99 -5.43
C THR A 17 19.09 9.29 -5.49
N ARG A 18 18.37 8.86 -6.55
CA ARG A 18 16.93 9.12 -6.70
C ARG A 18 16.11 8.19 -5.81
N LYS A 19 15.52 8.76 -4.76
CA LYS A 19 14.65 8.04 -3.80
C LYS A 19 13.16 8.09 -4.14
N SER A 20 12.77 8.85 -5.16
CA SER A 20 11.38 9.00 -5.59
C SER A 20 11.27 9.30 -7.08
N HIS A 21 10.12 8.97 -7.67
CA HIS A 21 9.78 9.21 -9.06
C HIS A 21 8.28 9.49 -9.21
N THR A 22 7.89 10.29 -10.20
CA THR A 22 6.48 10.53 -10.52
C THR A 22 6.10 9.80 -11.80
N THR A 23 5.01 9.06 -11.79
CA THR A 23 4.44 8.39 -12.97
C THR A 23 3.08 8.98 -13.33
N ILE A 24 2.75 8.90 -14.61
CA ILE A 24 1.44 9.25 -15.18
C ILE A 24 0.51 8.04 -15.31
N HIS A 25 1.06 6.83 -15.32
CA HIS A 25 0.28 5.61 -15.43
C HIS A 25 -0.03 5.09 -14.03
N PHE A 26 -1.33 5.03 -13.70
CA PHE A 26 -1.83 4.43 -12.47
C PHE A 26 -1.81 2.90 -12.63
N ILE A 27 -0.89 2.25 -11.91
CA ILE A 27 -0.76 0.81 -11.84
C ILE A 27 -0.65 0.41 -10.36
N GLY A 28 -1.43 -0.59 -9.92
CA GLY A 28 -1.45 -1.08 -8.55
C GLY A 28 -2.81 -1.67 -8.16
N THR A 29 -2.91 -2.22 -6.95
CA THR A 29 -4.15 -2.77 -6.40
C THR A 29 -4.85 -1.74 -5.51
N LEU A 30 -6.09 -1.37 -5.84
CA LEU A 30 -6.87 -0.43 -5.03
C LEU A 30 -6.99 -0.91 -3.58
N GLY A 31 -6.88 0.03 -2.63
CA GLY A 31 -6.81 -0.27 -1.19
C GLY A 31 -5.41 -0.59 -0.67
N TYR A 32 -4.45 -0.93 -1.55
CA TYR A 32 -3.04 -1.12 -1.19
C TYR A 32 -2.14 0.00 -1.69
N VAL A 33 -2.68 0.90 -2.52
CA VAL A 33 -1.95 2.05 -3.06
C VAL A 33 -2.08 3.26 -2.11
N PRO A 34 -0.99 3.99 -1.86
CA PRO A 34 -1.02 5.19 -1.01
C PRO A 34 -1.73 6.36 -1.70
N PRO A 35 -2.38 7.26 -0.94
CA PRO A 35 -3.14 8.39 -1.49
C PRO A 35 -2.26 9.37 -2.29
N GLU A 36 -1.03 9.63 -1.87
CA GLU A 36 -0.10 10.50 -2.61
C GLU A 36 0.28 9.94 -3.99
N TYR A 37 0.13 8.63 -4.20
CA TYR A 37 0.29 8.03 -5.52
C TYR A 37 -0.94 8.25 -6.38
N ILE A 38 -2.14 8.12 -5.82
CA ILE A 38 -3.41 8.38 -6.53
C ILE A 38 -3.47 9.85 -6.96
N GLU A 39 -3.14 10.78 -6.07
CA GLU A 39 -3.28 12.21 -6.30
C GLU A 39 -2.17 12.78 -7.19
N LYS A 40 -0.92 12.32 -7.00
CA LYS A 40 0.27 12.99 -7.55
C LYS A 40 1.18 12.05 -8.34
N GLY A 41 0.81 10.78 -8.49
CA GLY A 41 1.63 9.77 -9.18
C GLY A 41 2.97 9.49 -8.49
N LYS A 42 3.13 9.86 -7.22
CA LYS A 42 4.43 9.81 -6.53
C LYS A 42 4.75 8.39 -6.06
N ILE A 43 5.86 7.84 -6.53
CA ILE A 43 6.41 6.56 -6.11
C ILE A 43 7.69 6.81 -5.31
N SER A 44 7.84 6.11 -4.20
CA SER A 44 9.07 6.02 -3.41
C SER A 44 9.07 4.70 -2.64
N ASN A 45 10.13 4.41 -1.90
CA ASN A 45 10.16 3.28 -0.97
C ASN A 45 9.07 3.32 0.12
N LYS A 46 8.44 4.48 0.36
CA LYS A 46 7.30 4.62 1.28
C LYS A 46 6.02 3.99 0.75
N PHE A 47 5.94 3.77 -0.57
CA PHE A 47 4.83 3.07 -1.19
C PHE A 47 4.69 1.65 -0.62
N ASP A 48 5.78 0.89 -0.61
CA ASP A 48 5.81 -0.48 -0.09
C ASP A 48 5.49 -0.52 1.42
N VAL A 49 5.90 0.52 2.16
CA VAL A 49 5.62 0.64 3.60
C VAL A 49 4.11 0.83 3.85
N PHE A 50 3.44 1.66 3.06
CA PHE A 50 2.00 1.84 3.14
C PHE A 50 1.26 0.52 2.85
N SER A 51 1.58 -0.13 1.72
CA SER A 51 0.96 -1.40 1.34
C SER A 51 1.18 -2.49 2.39
N LEU A 52 2.39 -2.57 2.98
CA LEU A 52 2.69 -3.49 4.07
C LEU A 52 1.83 -3.20 5.32
N GLY A 53 1.63 -1.92 5.67
CA GLY A 53 0.73 -1.52 6.75
C GLY A 53 -0.68 -2.06 6.56
N VAL A 54 -1.25 -1.90 5.36
CA VAL A 54 -2.56 -2.44 4.98
C VAL A 54 -2.59 -3.98 5.12
N ILE A 55 -1.53 -4.67 4.69
CA ILE A 55 -1.42 -6.13 4.85
C ILE A 55 -1.40 -6.53 6.33
N ILE A 56 -0.63 -5.84 7.17
CA ILE A 56 -0.55 -6.11 8.60
C ILE A 56 -1.93 -5.96 9.25
N ILE A 57 -2.62 -4.84 8.96
CA ILE A 57 -3.97 -4.59 9.46
C ILE A 57 -4.90 -5.71 9.00
N ARG A 58 -4.89 -6.07 7.72
CA ARG A 58 -5.70 -7.17 7.17
C ARG A 58 -5.46 -8.50 7.89
N ILE A 59 -4.21 -8.82 8.21
CA ILE A 59 -3.86 -10.04 8.95
C ILE A 59 -4.41 -9.97 10.37
N MET A 60 -4.25 -8.83 11.05
CA MET A 60 -4.71 -8.63 12.43
C MET A 60 -6.24 -8.63 12.55
N SER A 61 -6.95 -8.04 11.60
CA SER A 61 -8.41 -7.94 11.63
C SER A 61 -9.11 -9.23 11.18
N GLY A 62 -8.38 -10.18 10.59
CA GLY A 62 -8.94 -11.44 10.09
C GLY A 62 -9.83 -11.27 8.85
N PRO A 63 -10.44 -12.38 8.36
CA PRO A 63 -11.19 -12.41 7.10
C PRO A 63 -12.38 -11.43 7.04
N ASP A 64 -13.07 -11.25 8.17
CA ASP A 64 -14.29 -10.41 8.26
C ASP A 64 -13.98 -8.94 8.57
N GLY A 65 -12.74 -8.62 8.95
CA GLY A 65 -12.34 -7.27 9.30
C GLY A 65 -11.97 -6.41 8.09
N TYR A 66 -11.51 -7.02 6.99
CA TYR A 66 -11.04 -6.28 5.81
C TYR A 66 -12.17 -5.58 5.04
N SER A 67 -13.35 -6.20 4.93
CA SER A 67 -14.52 -5.56 4.32
C SER A 67 -14.93 -4.30 5.10
N LYS A 68 -14.98 -4.40 6.43
CA LYS A 68 -15.24 -3.25 7.31
C LYS A 68 -14.24 -2.11 7.13
N LEU A 69 -12.96 -2.42 6.88
CA LEU A 69 -11.91 -1.42 6.70
C LEU A 69 -11.99 -0.69 5.36
N LEU A 70 -12.49 -1.35 4.31
CA LEU A 70 -12.68 -0.70 3.00
C LEU A 70 -13.86 0.27 3.00
N ASP A 71 -14.88 -0.03 3.81
CA ASP A 71 -16.07 0.81 3.99
C ASP A 71 -15.87 1.91 5.05
N MET A 72 -14.76 1.85 5.79
CA MET A 72 -14.43 2.74 6.89
C MET A 72 -13.79 4.04 6.39
N SER A 73 -14.24 5.17 6.93
CA SER A 73 -13.60 6.47 6.70
C SER A 73 -12.22 6.56 7.37
N THR A 74 -11.33 7.40 6.86
CA THR A 74 -9.99 7.63 7.45
C THR A 74 -10.08 8.04 8.92
N GLU A 75 -11.11 8.81 9.27
CA GLU A 75 -11.40 9.32 10.60
C GLU A 75 -11.83 8.22 11.59
N GLU A 76 -12.57 7.22 11.10
CA GLU A 76 -12.93 6.04 11.88
C GLU A 76 -11.72 5.12 12.05
N PHE A 77 -10.88 5.01 11.03
CA PHE A 77 -9.66 4.19 11.08
C PHE A 77 -8.67 4.68 12.14
N ILE A 78 -8.45 6.00 12.22
CA ILE A 78 -7.55 6.61 13.22
C ILE A 78 -8.06 6.43 14.66
N LYS A 79 -9.35 6.14 14.85
CA LYS A 79 -9.97 5.93 16.16
C LYS A 79 -9.99 4.46 16.60
N LEU A 80 -9.50 3.53 15.78
CA LEU A 80 -9.37 2.14 16.17
C LEU A 80 -8.37 2.02 17.34
N PRO A 81 -8.70 1.26 18.40
CA PRO A 81 -7.87 1.11 19.60
C PRO A 81 -6.58 0.31 19.35
#